data_AF-A0ABD3K8A2-F1
#
_entry.id   AF-A0ABD3K8A2-F1
#
_cell.length_a   1.000
_cell.length_b   1.000
_cell.length_c   1.000
_cell.angle_alpha   90.00
_cell.angle_beta   90.00
_cell.angle_gamma   90.00
#
_symmetry.space_group_name_H-M   'P 1'
#
loop_
_entity.id
_entity.type
_entity.pdbx_description
1 polymer ?
#
loop_
_entity_poly.entity_id
_entity_poly.type
_entity_poly.pdbx_seq_one_letter_code
_entity_poly.pdbx_strand_id
1 'polypeptide(L)'
;MTQRPILEDKSFDQIVSNFLHAEFCGCEHSSSKLSMRHQELVRGFLKCTKPKLTKDGKVHLTQKTAHPFDKWELEKLAEEPGLRSVENAQFTEWDYLGYCNKTG
;
A
#
# COMPACT_ATOMS: atom_id res chain seq x y z
N MET A 1 10.66 10.20 14.14
CA MET A 1 10.70 9.66 12.77
C MET A 1 12.16 9.62 12.35
N THR A 2 12.74 8.45 12.11
CA THR A 2 14.16 8.31 11.80
C THR A 2 14.40 8.77 10.36
N GLN A 3 14.86 10.00 10.18
CA GLN A 3 15.24 10.51 8.86
C GLN A 3 16.44 9.69 8.35
N ARG A 4 16.29 9.11 7.16
CA ARG A 4 17.41 8.49 6.42
C ARG A 4 17.88 9.52 5.39
N PRO A 5 18.98 10.25 5.65
CA PRO A 5 19.42 11.37 4.79
C PRO A 5 19.69 10.95 3.34
N ILE A 6 19.93 9.67 3.09
CA ILE A 6 20.20 9.10 1.75
C ILE A 6 18.97 9.20 0.80
N LEU A 7 17.77 9.37 1.34
CA LEU A 7 16.51 9.36 0.58
C LEU A 7 15.87 10.76 0.43
N GLU A 8 16.47 11.82 0.97
CA GLU A 8 15.84 13.16 0.99
C GLU A 8 15.94 13.86 -0.38
N ASP A 9 17.06 13.73 -1.08
CA ASP A 9 17.30 14.37 -2.39
C ASP A 9 17.07 13.46 -3.60
N LYS A 10 16.46 12.28 -3.41
CA LYS A 10 16.27 11.30 -4.49
C LYS A 10 14.83 11.24 -4.96
N SER A 11 14.67 11.29 -6.28
CA SER A 11 13.46 10.89 -6.98
C SER A 11 13.56 9.44 -7.43
N PHE A 12 12.43 8.74 -7.48
CA PHE A 12 12.34 7.33 -7.84
C PHE A 12 11.41 7.15 -9.04
N ASP A 13 11.83 6.31 -9.99
CA ASP A 13 10.97 5.87 -11.10
C ASP A 13 9.98 4.79 -10.66
N GLN A 14 10.33 4.02 -9.63
CA GLN A 14 9.46 2.99 -9.09
C GLN A 14 9.59 2.89 -7.57
N ILE A 15 8.43 2.86 -6.90
CA ILE A 15 8.33 2.56 -5.47
C ILE A 15 7.40 1.36 -5.33
N VAL A 16 7.92 0.26 -4.78
CA VAL A 16 7.16 -0.99 -4.58
C VAL A 16 6.95 -1.22 -3.10
N SER A 17 5.70 -1.41 -2.69
CA SER A 17 5.35 -1.68 -1.30
C SER A 17 4.33 -2.83 -1.21
N ASN A 18 4.68 -3.84 -0.42
CA ASN A 18 3.79 -4.90 0.00
C ASN A 18 3.43 -4.62 1.47
N PHE A 19 2.29 -3.98 1.72
CA PHE A 19 1.89 -3.66 3.09
C PHE A 19 1.66 -4.95 3.87
N LEU A 20 2.43 -5.12 4.95
CA LEU A 20 2.32 -6.28 5.82
C LEU A 20 0.90 -6.42 6.35
N HIS A 21 0.47 -7.66 6.49
CA HIS A 21 -0.79 -8.00 7.10
C HIS A 21 -0.75 -7.62 8.59
N ALA A 22 -1.55 -6.64 8.98
CA ALA A 22 -1.83 -6.39 10.38
C ALA A 22 -2.77 -7.51 10.88
N GLU A 23 -2.31 -8.30 11.84
CA GLU A 23 -3.08 -9.42 12.39
C GLU A 23 -4.43 -8.92 12.95
N PHE A 24 -5.51 -9.43 12.35
CA PHE A 24 -6.88 -9.10 12.72
C PHE A 24 -7.33 -10.02 13.86
N CYS A 25 -7.44 -9.47 15.08
CA CYS A 25 -8.07 -10.17 16.21
C CYS A 25 -9.60 -10.11 16.11
N GLY A 26 -10.18 -10.94 15.24
CA GLY A 26 -11.48 -11.64 15.40
C GLY A 26 -12.81 -10.89 15.59
N CYS A 27 -12.85 -9.60 15.92
CA CYS A 27 -14.11 -8.92 16.22
C CYS A 27 -14.63 -8.11 15.03
N GLU A 28 -15.91 -8.22 14.66
CA GLU A 28 -16.51 -7.45 13.57
C GLU A 28 -16.40 -5.93 13.79
N HIS A 29 -16.50 -5.47 15.05
CA HIS A 29 -16.23 -4.08 15.45
C HIS A 29 -14.78 -3.62 15.26
N SER A 30 -13.84 -4.56 15.11
CA SER A 30 -12.43 -4.27 14.82
C SER A 30 -12.15 -4.20 13.31
N SER A 31 -13.04 -4.71 12.45
CA SER A 31 -12.82 -4.74 10.99
C SER A 31 -12.87 -3.35 10.38
N SER A 32 -13.84 -2.53 10.79
CA SER A 32 -13.97 -1.13 10.37
C SER A 32 -12.81 -0.26 10.90
N LYS A 33 -12.38 -0.47 12.15
CA LYS A 33 -11.23 0.23 12.74
C LYS A 33 -9.92 -0.14 12.07
N LEU A 34 -9.75 -1.42 11.72
CA LEU A 34 -8.59 -1.90 10.99
C LEU A 34 -8.54 -1.33 9.57
N SER A 35 -9.69 -1.31 8.89
CA SER A 35 -9.84 -0.67 7.58
C SER A 35 -9.45 0.81 7.64
N MET A 36 -9.98 1.57 8.59
CA MET A 36 -9.67 2.99 8.73
C MET A 36 -8.17 3.25 8.95
N ARG A 37 -7.55 2.51 9.87
CA ARG A 37 -6.10 2.63 10.12
C ARG A 37 -5.25 2.26 8.91
N HIS A 38 -5.67 1.23 8.17
CA HIS A 38 -4.98 0.85 6.93
C HIS A 38 -5.12 1.94 5.87
N GLN A 39 -6.31 2.50 5.70
CA GLN A 39 -6.54 3.62 4.78
C GLN A 39 -5.69 4.84 5.16
N GLU A 40 -5.62 5.20 6.44
CA GLU A 40 -4.75 6.28 6.94
C GLU A 40 -3.27 6.01 6.66
N LEU A 41 -2.81 4.76 6.84
CA LEU A 41 -1.44 4.35 6.55
C LEU A 41 -1.11 4.48 5.07
N VAL A 42 -1.96 3.91 4.19
CA VAL A 42 -1.79 3.97 2.74
C VAL A 42 -1.83 5.42 2.27
N ARG A 43 -2.79 6.21 2.76
CA ARG A 43 -2.91 7.63 2.44
C ARG A 43 -1.65 8.39 2.83
N GLY A 44 -1.15 8.19 4.05
CA GLY A 44 0.08 8.80 4.53
C GLY A 44 1.28 8.41 3.66
N PHE A 45 1.39 7.12 3.34
CA PHE A 45 2.41 6.61 2.44
C PHE A 45 2.37 7.29 1.07
N LEU A 46 1.20 7.32 0.41
CA LEU A 46 1.05 7.91 -0.92
C LEU A 46 1.37 9.40 -0.94
N LYS A 47 0.99 10.13 0.12
CA LYS A 47 1.37 11.55 0.29
C LYS A 47 2.86 11.74 0.47
N CYS A 48 3.55 10.84 1.18
CA CYS A 48 4.99 10.88 1.35
C CYS A 48 5.75 10.44 0.09
N THR A 49 5.19 9.53 -0.73
CA THR A 49 5.84 9.04 -1.95
C THR A 49 5.64 9.97 -3.13
N LYS A 50 4.50 10.64 -3.25
CA LYS A 50 4.19 11.54 -4.38
C LYS A 50 5.30 12.57 -4.68
N PRO A 51 5.85 13.32 -3.71
CA PRO A 51 6.92 14.28 -3.98
C PRO A 51 8.27 13.61 -4.32
N LYS A 52 8.43 12.31 -4.01
CA LYS A 52 9.64 11.54 -4.29
C LYS A 52 9.56 10.76 -5.61
N LEU A 53 8.48 10.86 -6.36
CA LEU A 53 8.39 10.24 -7.68
C LEU A 53 8.95 11.16 -8.75
N THR A 54 9.60 10.57 -9.75
CA THR A 54 9.85 11.25 -11.02
C THR A 54 8.52 11.58 -11.73
N LYS A 55 8.56 12.40 -12.78
CA LYS A 55 7.36 12.85 -13.51
C LYS A 55 6.49 11.68 -13.98
N ASP A 56 7.12 10.59 -14.41
CA ASP A 56 6.48 9.38 -14.94
C ASP A 56 6.64 8.18 -14.00
N GLY A 57 7.07 8.42 -12.76
CA GLY A 57 7.31 7.39 -11.77
C GLY A 57 6.03 6.68 -11.33
N LYS A 58 6.15 5.40 -10.97
CA LYS A 58 5.03 4.54 -10.57
C LYS A 58 5.15 4.05 -9.14
N VAL A 59 4.00 3.95 -8.47
CA VAL A 59 3.88 3.26 -7.17
C VAL A 59 3.16 1.95 -7.41
N HIS A 60 3.79 0.85 -7.02
CA HIS A 60 3.17 -0.47 -7.03
C HIS A 60 2.82 -0.84 -5.59
N LEU A 61 1.52 -1.00 -5.34
CA LEU A 61 0.99 -1.45 -4.07
C LEU A 61 0.40 -2.84 -4.22
N THR A 62 0.75 -3.72 -3.30
CA THR A 62 0.10 -5.04 -3.18
C THR A 62 -0.82 -5.03 -1.98
N GLN A 63 -2.05 -5.48 -2.18
CA GLN A 63 -3.06 -5.59 -1.14
C GLN A 63 -3.81 -6.92 -1.29
N LYS A 64 -4.16 -7.51 -0.14
CA LYS A 64 -5.09 -8.64 -0.09
C LYS A 64 -6.51 -8.16 -0.43
N THR A 65 -7.11 -8.78 -1.43
CA THR A 65 -8.48 -8.48 -1.90
C THR A 65 -9.55 -9.35 -1.24
N ALA A 66 -9.19 -10.21 -0.30
CA ALA A 66 -10.14 -11.03 0.44
C ALA A 66 -10.82 -10.22 1.55
N HIS A 67 -12.08 -10.54 1.83
CA HIS A 67 -12.84 -9.95 2.92
C HIS A 67 -12.11 -10.05 4.28
N PRO A 68 -12.09 -9.01 5.13
CA PRO A 68 -12.78 -7.70 5.03
C PRO A 68 -11.96 -6.59 4.33
N PHE A 69 -10.89 -6.96 3.64
CA PHE A 69 -9.89 -6.02 3.12
C PHE A 69 -10.20 -5.52 1.71
N ASP A 70 -11.19 -6.10 1.04
CA ASP A 70 -11.70 -5.68 -0.28
C ASP A 70 -12.27 -4.26 -0.29
N LYS A 71 -12.64 -3.72 0.87
CA LYS A 71 -13.35 -2.44 1.02
C LYS A 71 -12.46 -1.19 1.14
N TRP A 72 -11.16 -1.30 0.91
CA TRP A 72 -10.22 -0.22 1.24
C TRP A 72 -10.14 0.92 0.23
N GLU A 73 -10.72 0.76 -0.96
CA GLU A 73 -10.84 1.81 -2.00
C GLU A 73 -9.51 2.51 -2.33
N LEU A 74 -8.43 1.74 -2.57
CA LEU A 74 -7.08 2.26 -2.85
C LEU A 74 -7.05 3.34 -3.94
N GLU A 75 -7.87 3.17 -4.98
CA GLU A 75 -7.93 4.12 -6.09
C GLU A 75 -8.34 5.52 -5.60
N LYS A 76 -9.34 5.60 -4.72
CA LYS A 76 -9.78 6.87 -4.12
C LYS A 76 -8.69 7.50 -3.24
N LEU A 77 -7.95 6.68 -2.49
CA LEU A 77 -6.84 7.17 -1.66
C LEU A 77 -5.68 7.70 -2.51
N ALA A 78 -5.48 7.16 -3.71
CA ALA A 78 -4.46 7.61 -4.64
C ALA A 78 -4.85 8.91 -5.36
N GLU A 79 -6.14 9.14 -5.61
CA GLU A 79 -6.62 10.39 -6.21
C GLU A 79 -6.34 11.61 -5.32
N GLU A 80 -6.40 11.47 -3.99
CA GLU A 80 -6.15 12.58 -3.05
C GLU A 80 -4.79 13.30 -3.24
N PRO A 81 -3.64 12.60 -3.36
CA PRO A 81 -2.36 13.21 -3.70
C PRO A 81 -2.16 13.44 -5.22
N GLY A 82 -3.18 13.24 -6.04
CA GLY A 82 -3.11 13.42 -7.50
C GLY A 82 -2.39 12.27 -8.23
N LEU A 83 -2.43 11.06 -7.68
CA LEU A 83 -2.03 9.85 -8.38
C LEU A 83 -3.25 9.26 -9.11
N ARG A 84 -2.99 8.46 -10.14
CA ARG A 84 -4.02 7.74 -10.88
C ARG A 84 -3.70 6.25 -10.89
N SER A 85 -4.72 5.42 -10.76
CA SER A 85 -4.62 3.99 -11.04
C SER A 85 -4.30 3.80 -12.53
N VAL A 86 -3.22 3.08 -12.83
CA VAL A 86 -2.80 2.81 -14.22
C VAL A 86 -3.07 1.36 -14.58
N GLU A 87 -2.81 0.45 -13.65
CA GLU A 87 -2.89 -0.99 -13.88
C GLU A 87 -3.22 -1.68 -12.56
N ASN A 88 -4.08 -2.68 -12.62
CA ASN A 88 -4.36 -3.61 -11.53
C ASN A 88 -4.06 -5.02 -12.04
N ALA A 89 -3.16 -5.72 -11.35
CA ALA A 89 -2.81 -7.10 -11.66
C ALA A 89 -3.26 -8.01 -10.51
N GLN A 90 -3.82 -9.17 -10.85
CA GLN A 90 -4.06 -10.22 -9.86
C GLN A 90 -2.71 -10.84 -9.47
N PHE A 91 -2.54 -11.06 -8.16
CA PHE A 91 -1.38 -11.74 -7.61
C PHE A 91 -1.85 -12.99 -6.88
N THR A 92 -1.33 -14.15 -7.29
CA THR A 92 -1.58 -15.42 -6.62
C THR A 92 -0.26 -15.96 -6.10
N GLU A 93 -0.21 -16.31 -4.81
CA GLU A 93 0.99 -16.91 -4.20
C GLU A 93 1.40 -18.22 -4.90
N TRP A 94 0.44 -18.98 -5.42
CA TRP A 94 0.65 -20.23 -6.17
C TRP A 94 1.48 -20.05 -7.45
N ASP A 95 1.49 -18.85 -8.04
CA ASP A 95 2.29 -18.55 -9.23
C ASP A 95 3.79 -18.42 -8.89
N TYR A 96 4.13 -18.31 -7.59
CA TYR A 96 5.48 -18.05 -7.10
C TYR A 96 5.86 -19.09 -6.03
N LEU A 97 6.38 -20.25 -6.49
CA LEU A 97 6.84 -21.31 -5.60
C LEU A 97 7.84 -20.80 -4.54
N GLY A 98 7.51 -21.00 -3.27
CA GLY A 98 8.31 -20.55 -2.13
C GLY A 98 7.96 -19.16 -1.59
N TYR A 99 6.97 -18.47 -2.19
CA TYR A 99 6.45 -17.23 -1.65
C TYR A 99 5.57 -17.51 -0.42
N CYS A 100 6.01 -17.01 0.74
CA CYS A 100 5.22 -17.02 1.97
C CYS A 100 4.98 -15.58 2.42
N ASN A 101 3.71 -15.21 2.64
CA ASN A 101 3.37 -13.90 3.19
C ASN A 101 4.02 -13.71 4.56
N LYS A 102 4.75 -12.61 4.73
CA LYS A 102 5.26 -12.21 6.04
C LYS A 102 4.14 -11.56 6.83
N THR A 103 3.92 -12.03 8.05
CA THR A 103 3.12 -11.34 9.06
C THR A 103 4.03 -10.40 9.85
N GLY A 104 3.49 -9.26 10.27
CA GLY A 104 4.20 -8.23 11.03
C GLY A 104 3.66 -8.09 12.44
#